data_AF-A0A182YSX2-F1
#
_entry.id   AF-A0A182YSX2-F1
#
_cell.length_a   1.000
_cell.length_b   1.000
_cell.length_c   1.000
_cell.angle_alpha   90.00
_cell.angle_beta   90.00
_cell.angle_gamma   90.00
#
_symmetry.space_group_name_H-M   'P 1'
#
loop_
_entity.id
_entity.type
_entity.pdbx_description
1 polymer ?
#
loop_
_entity_poly.entity_id
_entity_poly.type
_entity_poly.pdbx_seq_one_letter_code
_entity_poly.pdbx_strand_id
1 'polypeptide(L)'
;LQGTTYWTDLFVRHFLFQSEPEHSIDCDDLLFFVRKKHIKGSSRAMPRYETEIEVFRKDSRKLPIGDPDVDWEETVYLNLVIHQFNYTLTLAICTRTSPKELQVLRRHSQKVYASPSRRKMDTKGDSEEITYPHICFMVDNFDEVFHDILVRDGEMVCVELVATDRDGSVQGVIFLGSIRYDALKKVYDARVGRPIGAFSPKATNRKTQSSLGSKVAQRMSFGLFSSGGPQTRCEFVRMKGPQGKGHAEMAVTKPKGSGVETPTSEPG
;
A
#
# COMPACT_ATOMS: atom_id res chain seq x y z
N LEU A 1 -23.61 25.03 11.25
CA LEU A 1 -23.13 26.04 10.27
C LEU A 1 -21.81 26.72 10.68
N GLN A 2 -21.45 26.81 11.97
CA GLN A 2 -20.17 27.45 12.39
C GLN A 2 -18.91 26.58 12.21
N GLY A 3 -19.04 25.24 12.14
CA GLY A 3 -17.88 24.34 12.01
C GLY A 3 -17.30 24.24 10.60
N THR A 4 -18.13 24.32 9.56
CA THR A 4 -17.68 24.17 8.17
C THR A 4 -16.82 25.34 7.72
N THR A 5 -17.17 26.57 8.10
CA THR A 5 -16.43 27.78 7.76
C THR A 5 -15.02 27.81 8.34
N TYR A 6 -14.83 27.25 9.54
CA TYR A 6 -13.51 27.14 10.16
C TYR A 6 -12.57 26.26 9.33
N TRP A 7 -13.00 25.05 8.99
CA TRP A 7 -12.19 24.11 8.21
C TRP A 7 -11.92 24.59 6.78
N THR A 8 -12.91 25.22 6.13
CA THR A 8 -12.69 25.84 4.81
C THR A 8 -11.66 26.96 4.88
N ASP A 9 -11.76 27.88 5.87
CA ASP A 9 -10.81 28.97 6.06
C ASP A 9 -9.39 28.44 6.36
N LEU A 10 -9.29 27.41 7.22
CA LEU A 10 -8.03 26.74 7.52
C LEU A 10 -7.40 26.13 6.25
N PHE A 11 -8.20 25.42 5.45
CA PHE A 11 -7.74 24.85 4.18
C PHE A 11 -7.20 25.92 3.24
N VAL A 12 -7.96 27.00 3.04
CA VAL A 12 -7.60 28.09 2.13
C VAL A 12 -6.30 28.77 2.59
N ARG A 13 -6.17 29.06 3.89
CA ARG A 13 -4.95 29.68 4.45
C ARG A 13 -3.72 28.79 4.28
N HIS A 14 -3.83 27.49 4.57
CA HIS A 14 -2.68 26.60 4.57
C HIS A 14 -2.33 26.03 3.19
N PHE A 15 -3.29 25.66 2.36
CA PHE A 15 -2.99 24.98 1.10
C PHE A 15 -3.03 25.91 -0.11
N LEU A 16 -3.84 26.98 -0.10
CA LEU A 16 -3.90 27.92 -1.21
C LEU A 16 -2.98 29.13 -1.02
N PHE A 17 -2.97 29.72 0.18
CA PHE A 17 -2.25 30.97 0.45
C PHE A 17 -0.87 30.83 1.09
N GLN A 18 -0.48 29.66 1.63
CA GLN A 18 0.92 29.49 2.01
C GLN A 18 1.80 29.59 0.75
N SER A 19 2.54 30.69 0.71
CA SER A 19 3.67 30.91 -0.19
C SER A 19 4.84 30.11 0.36
N GLU A 20 4.92 28.85 -0.06
CA GLU A 20 6.17 28.10 0.10
C GLU A 20 7.27 28.82 -0.69
N PRO A 21 8.49 28.96 -0.14
CA PRO A 21 9.58 29.62 -0.85
C PRO A 21 9.77 28.96 -2.23
N GLU A 22 9.85 29.80 -3.27
CA GLU A 22 9.71 29.54 -4.73
C GLU A 22 10.64 28.48 -5.36
N HIS A 23 11.29 27.61 -4.59
CA HIS A 23 12.37 26.74 -5.07
C HIS A 23 12.35 25.29 -4.54
N SER A 24 11.17 24.69 -4.31
CA SER A 24 11.08 23.22 -4.23
C SER A 24 10.35 22.67 -5.44
N ILE A 25 11.13 22.20 -6.41
CA ILE A 25 10.67 21.57 -7.66
C ILE A 25 9.83 20.29 -7.38
N ASP A 26 9.83 19.83 -6.13
CA ASP A 26 9.17 18.60 -5.64
C ASP A 26 7.84 18.83 -4.90
N CYS A 27 7.30 20.06 -4.84
CA CYS A 27 5.99 20.27 -4.22
C CYS A 27 4.87 19.77 -5.14
N ASP A 28 4.16 18.73 -4.70
CA ASP A 28 2.94 18.24 -5.32
C ASP A 28 1.86 19.34 -5.32
N ASP A 29 1.34 19.69 -6.51
CA ASP A 29 0.32 20.73 -6.70
C ASP A 29 -1.11 20.18 -6.62
N LEU A 30 -1.27 18.87 -6.40
CA LEU A 30 -2.55 18.23 -6.25
C LEU A 30 -3.16 18.53 -4.88
N LEU A 31 -4.46 18.79 -4.87
CA LEU A 31 -5.29 18.98 -3.69
C LEU A 31 -6.41 17.95 -3.71
N PHE A 32 -6.64 17.33 -2.56
CA PHE A 32 -7.58 16.22 -2.41
C PHE A 32 -8.83 16.67 -1.65
N PHE A 33 -10.01 16.51 -2.23
CA PHE A 33 -11.28 16.92 -1.62
C PHE A 33 -12.12 15.69 -1.29
N VAL A 34 -12.52 15.56 -0.03
CA VAL A 34 -13.29 14.43 0.47
C VAL A 34 -14.77 14.74 0.40
N ARG A 35 -15.55 13.89 -0.28
CA ARG A 35 -17.02 13.96 -0.32
C ARG A 35 -17.64 12.72 0.27
N LYS A 36 -18.74 12.89 1.02
CA LYS A 36 -19.53 11.77 1.58
C LYS A 36 -20.82 11.63 0.78
N LYS A 37 -20.85 10.64 -0.10
CA LYS A 37 -22.04 10.35 -0.92
C LYS A 37 -22.94 9.36 -0.21
N HIS A 38 -24.22 9.71 -0.06
CA HIS A 38 -25.18 8.78 0.52
C HIS A 38 -25.42 7.59 -0.43
N ILE A 39 -25.23 6.37 0.07
CA ILE A 39 -25.51 5.15 -0.70
C ILE A 39 -27.03 4.98 -0.81
N LYS A 40 -27.54 5.16 -2.04
CA LYS A 40 -28.96 4.99 -2.37
C LYS A 40 -29.40 3.57 -2.00
N GLY A 41 -30.49 3.44 -1.25
CA GLY A 41 -31.01 2.15 -0.77
C GLY A 41 -30.48 1.71 0.60
N SER A 42 -29.62 2.48 1.26
CA SER A 42 -29.28 2.23 2.66
C SER A 42 -30.46 2.52 3.60
N SER A 43 -30.56 1.77 4.69
CA SER A 43 -31.64 1.91 5.67
C SER A 43 -31.60 3.30 6.30
N ARG A 44 -32.75 3.97 6.45
CA ARG A 44 -32.85 5.25 7.17
C ARG A 44 -32.39 5.17 8.63
N ALA A 45 -32.41 3.97 9.23
CA ALA A 45 -31.94 3.74 10.59
C ALA A 45 -30.40 3.60 10.68
N MET A 46 -29.73 3.24 9.58
CA MET A 46 -28.27 3.16 9.46
C MET A 46 -27.83 3.59 8.05
N PRO A 47 -27.84 4.91 7.76
CA PRO A 47 -27.42 5.42 6.48
C PRO A 47 -25.95 5.04 6.24
N ARG A 48 -25.66 4.52 5.05
CA ARG A 48 -24.30 4.22 4.62
C ARG A 48 -23.82 5.30 3.66
N TYR A 49 -22.58 5.71 3.82
CA TYR A 49 -21.92 6.69 2.97
C TYR A 49 -20.76 6.03 2.24
N GLU A 50 -20.60 6.40 0.99
CA GLU A 50 -19.43 6.10 0.17
C GLU A 50 -18.56 7.35 0.13
N THR A 51 -17.28 7.21 0.44
CA THR A 51 -16.34 8.32 0.38
C THR A 51 -15.78 8.43 -1.02
N GLU A 52 -15.87 9.62 -1.60
CA GLU A 52 -15.34 9.96 -2.92
C GLU A 52 -14.23 10.99 -2.75
N ILE A 53 -13.14 10.81 -3.49
CA ILE A 53 -11.98 11.73 -3.47
C ILE A 53 -11.92 12.42 -4.83
N GLU A 54 -12.10 13.73 -4.84
CA GLU A 54 -11.85 14.57 -6.01
C GLU A 54 -10.45 15.15 -5.92
N VAL A 55 -9.73 15.20 -7.05
CA VAL A 55 -8.37 15.72 -7.11
C VAL A 55 -8.33 16.88 -8.07
N PHE A 56 -7.80 18.01 -7.62
CA PHE A 56 -7.62 19.21 -8.44
C PHE A 56 -6.22 19.76 -8.26
N ARG A 57 -5.67 20.37 -9.31
CA ARG A 57 -4.48 21.20 -9.13
C ARG A 57 -4.81 22.46 -8.34
N LYS A 58 -3.85 22.92 -7.55
CA LYS A 58 -3.94 24.12 -6.70
C LYS A 58 -4.31 25.39 -7.47
N ASP A 59 -3.92 25.52 -8.73
CA ASP A 59 -4.23 26.66 -9.60
C ASP A 59 -5.55 26.54 -10.37
N SER A 60 -6.29 25.44 -10.17
CA SER A 60 -7.55 25.18 -10.87
C SER A 60 -8.60 26.24 -10.56
N ARG A 61 -9.27 26.73 -11.60
CA ARG A 61 -10.43 27.64 -11.45
C ARG A 61 -11.72 26.92 -11.00
N LYS A 62 -11.67 25.58 -10.90
CA LYS A 62 -12.83 24.73 -10.57
C LYS A 62 -12.76 24.16 -9.14
N LEU A 63 -11.89 24.69 -8.29
CA LEU A 63 -11.79 24.23 -6.91
C LEU A 63 -13.15 24.38 -6.21
N PRO A 64 -13.65 23.34 -5.51
CA PRO A 64 -14.97 23.34 -4.89
C PRO A 64 -14.97 24.13 -3.56
N ILE A 65 -14.33 25.31 -3.52
CA ILE A 65 -14.16 26.10 -2.28
C ILE A 65 -15.52 26.57 -1.76
N GLY A 66 -15.80 26.28 -0.48
CA GLY A 66 -17.07 26.61 0.16
C GLY A 66 -18.24 25.73 -0.25
N ASP A 67 -18.03 24.68 -1.05
CA ASP A 67 -19.06 23.70 -1.37
C ASP A 67 -19.51 22.98 -0.08
N PRO A 68 -20.81 23.01 0.27
CA PRO A 68 -21.33 22.38 1.47
C PRO A 68 -21.33 20.84 1.45
N ASP A 69 -21.19 20.23 0.27
CA ASP A 69 -21.14 18.76 0.12
C ASP A 69 -19.71 18.21 0.30
N VAL A 70 -18.71 19.09 0.40
CA VAL A 70 -17.33 18.73 0.74
C VAL A 70 -17.20 18.61 2.25
N ASP A 71 -16.63 17.48 2.69
CA ASP A 71 -16.20 17.31 4.07
C ASP A 71 -14.87 18.03 4.28
N TRP A 72 -14.95 19.31 4.67
CA TRP A 72 -13.79 20.17 4.83
C TRP A 72 -12.84 19.72 5.93
N GLU A 73 -13.34 19.07 6.98
CA GLU A 73 -12.52 18.54 8.06
C GLU A 73 -11.64 17.38 7.55
N GLU A 74 -12.27 16.37 6.94
CA GLU A 74 -11.55 15.23 6.36
C GLU A 74 -10.62 15.66 5.21
N THR A 75 -11.03 16.67 4.43
CA THR A 75 -10.23 17.31 3.38
C THR A 75 -8.96 17.92 3.98
N VAL A 76 -9.06 18.69 5.07
CA VAL A 76 -7.88 19.25 5.74
C VAL A 76 -6.98 18.13 6.25
N TYR A 77 -7.51 17.11 6.95
CA TYR A 77 -6.69 16.01 7.46
C TYR A 77 -5.95 15.27 6.36
N LEU A 78 -6.61 14.97 5.24
CA LEU A 78 -5.98 14.27 4.13
C LEU A 78 -4.82 15.08 3.54
N ASN A 79 -5.03 16.38 3.27
CA ASN A 79 -3.99 17.23 2.69
C ASN A 79 -2.84 17.49 3.69
N LEU A 80 -3.12 17.54 5.00
CA LEU A 80 -2.06 17.60 6.01
C LEU A 80 -1.18 16.34 5.96
N VAL A 81 -1.78 15.15 5.94
CA VAL A 81 -1.06 13.88 5.86
C VAL A 81 -0.23 13.80 4.57
N ILE A 82 -0.75 14.26 3.44
CA ILE A 82 -0.06 14.15 2.14
C ILE A 82 1.08 15.19 2.02
N HIS A 83 0.85 16.44 2.40
CA HIS A 83 1.76 17.54 2.06
C HIS A 83 2.66 18.01 3.20
N GLN A 84 2.27 17.80 4.47
CA GLN A 84 3.00 18.36 5.62
C GLN A 84 4.00 17.41 6.28
N PHE A 85 4.07 16.16 5.80
CA PHE A 85 4.99 15.16 6.35
C PHE A 85 5.88 14.55 5.25
N ASN A 86 7.14 14.35 5.61
CA ASN A 86 8.08 13.52 4.88
C ASN A 86 8.03 12.09 5.42
N TYR A 87 7.87 11.12 4.54
CA TYR A 87 7.84 9.71 4.91
C TYR A 87 9.08 8.99 4.45
N THR A 88 9.71 8.24 5.36
CA THR A 88 10.87 7.39 5.06
C THR A 88 10.51 5.95 5.39
N LEU A 89 10.57 5.09 4.36
CA LEU A 89 10.44 3.65 4.51
C LEU A 89 11.83 3.04 4.63
N THR A 90 12.05 2.25 5.67
CA THR A 90 13.29 1.54 5.92
C THR A 90 13.03 0.04 5.94
N LEU A 91 13.79 -0.69 5.14
CA LEU A 91 13.88 -2.14 5.17
C LEU A 91 15.26 -2.52 5.73
N ALA A 92 15.27 -3.29 6.83
CA ALA A 92 16.48 -3.75 7.48
C ALA A 92 16.54 -5.27 7.57
N ILE A 93 17.71 -5.84 7.35
CA ILE A 93 18.03 -7.23 7.67
C ILE A 93 18.66 -7.23 9.05
N CYS A 94 18.06 -7.99 9.96
CA CYS A 94 18.52 -8.10 11.34
C CYS A 94 18.83 -9.55 11.69
N THR A 95 19.79 -9.73 12.59
CA THR A 95 19.98 -11.00 13.32
C THR A 95 19.66 -10.79 14.79
N ARG A 96 19.17 -11.84 15.45
CA ARG A 96 18.83 -11.78 16.86
C ARG A 96 20.01 -12.25 17.70
N THR A 97 20.64 -11.30 18.41
CA THR A 97 21.78 -11.57 19.29
C THR A 97 21.35 -11.98 20.69
N SER A 98 20.16 -11.55 21.13
CA SER A 98 19.54 -11.97 22.39
C SER A 98 18.01 -11.94 22.29
N PRO A 99 17.26 -12.45 23.29
CA PRO A 99 15.79 -12.38 23.27
C PRO A 99 15.22 -10.96 23.14
N LYS A 100 15.99 -9.93 23.51
CA LYS A 100 15.56 -8.52 23.49
C LYS A 100 16.36 -7.65 22.52
N GLU A 101 17.38 -8.20 21.88
CA GLU A 101 18.32 -7.42 21.09
C GLU A 101 18.39 -7.94 19.65
N LEU A 102 18.25 -7.00 18.73
CA LEU A 102 18.40 -7.22 17.31
C LEU A 102 19.59 -6.40 16.83
N GLN A 103 20.51 -7.05 16.15
CA GLN A 103 21.60 -6.40 15.45
C GLN A 103 21.19 -6.18 14.00
N VAL A 104 21.24 -4.92 13.54
CA VAL A 104 21.03 -4.59 12.13
C VAL A 104 22.28 -4.97 11.33
N LEU A 105 22.12 -5.86 10.36
CA LEU A 105 23.18 -6.31 9.46
C LEU A 105 23.26 -5.43 8.22
N ARG A 106 22.10 -5.05 7.66
CA ARG A 106 21.97 -4.17 6.49
C ARG A 106 20.68 -3.39 6.61
N ARG A 107 20.66 -2.17 6.09
CA ARG A 107 19.43 -1.40 5.93
C ARG A 107 19.44 -0.62 4.63
N HIS A 108 18.27 -0.46 4.06
CA HIS A 108 18.00 0.44 2.94
C HIS A 108 16.85 1.35 3.33
N SER A 109 17.01 2.65 3.11
CA SER A 109 15.99 3.66 3.44
C SER A 109 15.66 4.46 2.19
N GLN A 110 14.37 4.65 1.94
CA GLN A 110 13.87 5.39 0.79
C GLN A 110 12.74 6.35 1.21
N LYS A 111 12.75 7.55 0.63
CA LYS A 111 11.62 8.48 0.74
C LYS A 111 10.43 7.92 -0.04
N VAL A 112 9.27 7.87 0.61
CA VAL A 112 8.00 7.43 0.02
C VAL A 112 6.96 8.53 0.17
N TYR A 113 5.88 8.44 -0.59
CA TYR A 113 4.81 9.43 -0.58
C TYR A 113 3.51 8.79 -0.11
N ALA A 114 2.77 9.54 0.71
CA ALA A 114 1.43 9.16 1.13
C ALA A 114 0.48 9.27 -0.07
N SER A 115 -0.37 8.27 -0.25
CA SER A 115 -1.42 8.30 -1.26
C SER A 115 -2.76 7.79 -0.69
N PRO A 116 -3.89 8.43 -1.01
CA PRO A 116 -5.23 7.91 -0.70
C PRO A 116 -5.65 6.75 -1.60
N SER A 117 -4.78 6.36 -2.54
CA SER A 117 -5.00 5.31 -3.52
C SER A 117 -3.93 4.23 -3.45
N ARG A 118 -4.24 3.06 -4.03
CA ARG A 118 -3.32 1.92 -4.16
C ARG A 118 -3.26 1.45 -5.60
N ARG A 119 -2.04 1.12 -6.04
CA ARG A 119 -1.76 0.31 -7.21
C ARG A 119 -1.31 -1.08 -6.78
N LYS A 120 -1.67 -2.09 -7.55
CA LYS A 120 -1.30 -3.49 -7.27
C LYS A 120 0.15 -3.77 -7.66
N MET A 121 0.89 -4.47 -6.81
CA MET A 121 2.31 -4.80 -7.05
C MET A 121 2.49 -5.91 -8.12
N ASP A 122 1.47 -6.72 -8.37
CA ASP A 122 1.49 -7.88 -9.29
C ASP A 122 1.07 -7.57 -10.73
N THR A 123 0.46 -6.40 -10.98
CA THR A 123 0.01 -5.96 -12.31
C THR A 123 0.72 -4.69 -12.74
N LYS A 124 1.46 -4.76 -13.85
CA LYS A 124 1.95 -3.58 -14.58
C LYS A 124 0.80 -2.92 -15.34
N GLY A 125 -0.11 -2.25 -14.62
CA GLY A 125 -1.25 -1.55 -15.21
C GLY A 125 -1.73 -0.38 -14.37
N ASP A 126 -2.45 0.54 -15.01
CA ASP A 126 -2.87 1.84 -14.45
C ASP A 126 -4.13 1.79 -13.58
N SER A 127 -4.54 0.61 -13.09
CA SER A 127 -5.73 0.53 -12.23
C SER A 127 -5.38 0.99 -10.81
N GLU A 128 -5.51 2.28 -10.58
CA GLU A 128 -5.44 2.91 -9.26
C GLU A 128 -6.79 2.81 -8.56
N GLU A 129 -6.81 2.22 -7.37
CA GLU A 129 -8.02 2.06 -6.55
C GLU A 129 -7.96 3.07 -5.38
N ILE A 130 -9.01 3.86 -5.18
CA ILE A 130 -9.12 4.72 -4.00
C ILE A 130 -9.34 3.85 -2.75
N THR A 131 -8.42 3.97 -1.78
CA THR A 131 -8.44 3.19 -0.54
C THR A 131 -8.77 4.01 0.70
N TYR A 132 -8.97 5.33 0.55
CA TYR A 132 -9.31 6.23 1.64
C TYR A 132 -10.50 5.68 2.46
N PRO A 133 -10.42 5.63 3.81
CA PRO A 133 -9.49 6.35 4.70
C PRO A 133 -8.11 5.69 4.89
N HIS A 134 -7.81 4.59 4.19
CA HIS A 134 -6.50 3.97 4.26
C HIS A 134 -5.51 4.68 3.34
N ILE A 135 -4.40 5.15 3.94
CA ILE A 135 -3.29 5.79 3.24
C ILE A 135 -2.23 4.75 2.92
N CYS A 136 -1.79 4.74 1.66
CA CYS A 136 -0.79 3.83 1.13
C CYS A 136 0.55 4.54 0.92
N PHE A 137 1.63 3.78 1.09
CA PHE A 137 3.01 4.23 0.88
C PHE A 137 3.68 3.23 -0.04
N MET A 138 3.70 3.53 -1.33
CA MET A 138 4.14 2.59 -2.36
C MET A 138 5.60 2.85 -2.76
N VAL A 139 6.29 1.77 -3.11
CA VAL A 139 7.60 1.83 -3.76
C VAL A 139 7.46 1.21 -5.13
N ASP A 140 7.32 2.05 -6.15
CA ASP A 140 7.09 1.59 -7.52
C ASP A 140 8.32 0.90 -8.13
N ASN A 141 9.52 1.33 -7.71
CA ASN A 141 10.79 0.81 -8.21
C ASN A 141 11.46 -0.19 -7.24
N PHE A 142 10.67 -1.04 -6.59
CA PHE A 142 11.16 -1.91 -5.51
C PHE A 142 12.22 -2.91 -6.00
N ASP A 143 12.12 -3.36 -7.25
CA ASP A 143 13.08 -4.26 -7.87
C ASP A 143 14.48 -3.65 -7.96
N GLU A 144 14.60 -2.33 -8.21
CA GLU A 144 15.89 -1.64 -8.27
C GLU A 144 16.36 -1.18 -6.89
N VAL A 145 15.44 -0.73 -6.03
CA VAL A 145 15.77 -0.15 -4.72
C VAL A 145 16.27 -1.22 -3.74
N PHE A 146 15.68 -2.43 -3.77
CA PHE A 146 15.93 -3.47 -2.78
C PHE A 146 16.57 -4.75 -3.37
N HIS A 147 17.19 -4.66 -4.55
CA HIS A 147 17.81 -5.81 -5.23
C HIS A 147 18.93 -6.49 -4.41
N ASP A 148 19.58 -5.75 -3.50
CA ASP A 148 20.70 -6.22 -2.68
C ASP A 148 20.26 -6.78 -1.31
N ILE A 149 18.96 -6.76 -1.03
CA ILE A 149 18.38 -7.29 0.20
C ILE A 149 18.23 -8.80 0.09
N LEU A 150 19.19 -9.52 0.69
CA LEU A 150 19.19 -10.98 0.79
C LEU A 150 19.02 -11.39 2.24
N VAL A 151 18.05 -12.27 2.49
CA VAL A 151 17.75 -12.81 3.82
C VAL A 151 18.27 -14.25 3.92
N ARG A 152 19.04 -14.54 4.95
CA ARG A 152 19.64 -15.85 5.22
C ARG A 152 18.98 -16.54 6.41
N ASP A 153 19.34 -17.80 6.62
CA ASP A 153 18.89 -18.54 7.79
C ASP A 153 19.33 -17.86 9.09
N GLY A 154 18.44 -17.82 10.07
CA GLY A 154 18.64 -17.08 11.33
C GLY A 154 18.40 -15.57 11.25
N GLU A 155 18.22 -15.00 10.05
CA GLU A 155 17.94 -13.57 9.87
C GLU A 155 16.44 -13.26 9.81
N MET A 156 16.10 -11.97 9.91
CA MET A 156 14.76 -11.45 9.76
C MET A 156 14.75 -10.13 9.02
N VAL A 157 13.66 -9.88 8.30
CA VAL A 157 13.39 -8.60 7.67
C VAL A 157 12.57 -7.75 8.64
N CYS A 158 13.03 -6.54 8.89
CA CYS A 158 12.31 -5.51 9.63
C CYS A 158 11.92 -4.39 8.66
N VAL A 159 10.68 -3.92 8.77
CA VAL A 159 10.15 -2.81 7.99
C VAL A 159 9.69 -1.74 8.96
N GLU A 160 10.16 -0.53 8.74
CA GLU A 160 9.81 0.66 9.51
C GLU A 160 9.35 1.77 8.56
N LEU A 161 8.25 2.43 8.90
CA LEU A 161 7.81 3.64 8.22
C LEU A 161 7.76 4.78 9.22
N VAL A 162 8.51 5.83 8.93
CA VAL A 162 8.65 6.99 9.78
C VAL A 162 8.05 8.21 9.10
N ALA A 163 7.21 8.94 9.81
CA ALA A 163 6.71 10.26 9.42
C ALA A 163 7.52 11.32 10.15
N THR A 164 8.00 12.32 9.42
CA THR A 164 8.71 13.48 9.97
C THR A 164 8.05 14.74 9.44
N ASP A 165 7.89 15.77 10.25
CA ASP A 165 7.47 17.09 9.76
C ASP A 165 8.50 17.68 8.77
N ARG A 166 8.15 18.77 8.09
CA ARG A 166 9.04 19.39 7.08
C ARG A 166 10.30 19.98 7.71
N ASP A 167 10.21 20.45 8.95
CA ASP A 167 11.32 21.07 9.68
C ASP A 167 12.21 20.06 10.40
N GLY A 168 11.81 18.78 10.45
CA GLY A 168 12.54 17.73 11.18
C GLY A 168 12.40 17.81 12.70
N SER A 169 11.53 18.68 13.22
CA SER A 169 11.34 18.91 14.65
C SER A 169 10.52 17.82 15.34
N VAL A 170 9.62 17.17 14.59
CA VAL A 170 8.72 16.13 15.09
C VAL A 170 8.83 14.90 14.20
N GLN A 171 9.08 13.75 14.84
CA GLN A 171 9.18 12.47 14.16
C GLN A 171 8.39 11.39 14.90
N GLY A 172 7.76 10.49 14.15
CA GLY A 172 7.01 9.36 14.70
C GLY A 172 7.08 8.13 13.80
N VAL A 173 7.23 6.96 14.41
CA VAL A 173 7.11 5.66 13.72
C VAL A 173 5.63 5.33 13.55
N ILE A 174 5.17 5.30 12.30
CA ILE A 174 3.76 5.04 11.96
C ILE A 174 3.51 3.58 11.55
N PHE A 175 4.57 2.83 11.24
CA PHE A 175 4.51 1.39 11.04
C PHE A 175 5.81 0.72 11.48
N LEU A 176 5.69 -0.43 12.16
CA LEU A 176 6.80 -1.31 12.46
C LEU A 176 6.34 -2.77 12.29
N GLY A 177 7.04 -3.51 11.45
CA GLY A 177 6.76 -4.91 11.18
C GLY A 177 8.04 -5.71 11.06
N SER A 178 7.98 -7.00 11.39
CA SER A 178 9.10 -7.89 11.12
C SER A 178 8.63 -9.29 10.73
N ILE A 179 9.46 -9.96 9.93
CA ILE A 179 9.21 -11.33 9.50
C ILE A 179 10.53 -12.10 9.44
N ARG A 180 10.55 -13.26 10.08
CA ARG A 180 11.73 -14.12 10.12
C ARG A 180 11.90 -14.91 8.82
N TYR A 181 13.14 -15.29 8.53
CA TYR A 181 13.48 -16.14 7.39
C TYR A 181 12.63 -17.42 7.32
N ASP A 182 12.43 -18.12 8.45
CA ASP A 182 11.66 -19.37 8.47
C ASP A 182 10.21 -19.18 8.02
N ALA A 183 9.59 -18.04 8.35
CA ALA A 183 8.25 -17.69 7.92
C ALA A 183 8.21 -17.32 6.44
N LEU A 184 9.18 -16.52 5.95
CA LEU A 184 9.32 -16.20 4.53
C LEU A 184 9.49 -17.47 3.68
N LYS A 185 10.42 -18.33 4.08
CA LYS A 185 10.71 -19.61 3.42
C LYS A 185 9.48 -20.50 3.37
N LYS A 186 8.73 -20.64 4.47
CA LYS A 186 7.47 -21.41 4.49
C LYS A 186 6.45 -20.90 3.49
N VAL A 187 6.28 -19.58 3.38
CA VAL A 187 5.32 -18.98 2.42
C VAL A 187 5.77 -19.25 0.98
N TYR A 188 7.06 -19.08 0.70
CA TYR A 188 7.64 -19.37 -0.61
C TYR A 188 7.48 -20.84 -0.99
N ASP A 189 7.90 -21.75 -0.11
CA ASP A 189 7.87 -23.21 -0.31
C ASP A 189 6.46 -23.77 -0.43
N ALA A 190 5.50 -23.32 0.40
CA ALA A 190 4.11 -23.79 0.36
C ALA A 190 3.44 -23.55 -0.99
N ARG A 191 3.94 -22.57 -1.75
CA ARG A 191 3.46 -22.23 -3.08
C ARG A 191 4.31 -22.87 -4.20
N VAL A 192 5.47 -23.48 -3.89
CA VAL A 192 6.31 -24.29 -4.83
C VAL A 192 5.54 -25.51 -5.35
N GLY A 193 4.61 -26.05 -4.56
CA GLY A 193 3.80 -27.20 -4.97
C GLY A 193 2.61 -26.88 -5.88
N ARG A 194 2.38 -25.60 -6.26
CA ARG A 194 1.26 -25.24 -7.14
C ARG A 194 1.76 -24.92 -8.56
N PRO A 195 1.21 -25.54 -9.61
CA PRO A 195 1.53 -25.17 -10.99
C PRO A 195 1.15 -23.71 -11.24
N ILE A 196 1.98 -23.02 -12.04
CA ILE A 196 1.74 -21.65 -12.49
C ILE A 196 0.36 -21.62 -13.17
N GLY A 197 -0.60 -20.89 -12.57
CA GLY A 197 -1.98 -20.80 -13.05
C GLY A 197 -3.06 -21.35 -12.10
N ALA A 198 -2.71 -22.03 -11.00
CA ALA A 198 -3.68 -22.53 -10.03
C ALA A 198 -4.05 -21.48 -8.95
N PHE A 199 -4.66 -20.36 -9.36
CA PHE A 199 -5.38 -19.47 -8.44
C PHE A 199 -6.62 -20.20 -7.93
N SER A 200 -6.61 -20.62 -6.66
CA SER A 200 -7.81 -21.15 -5.99
C SER A 200 -8.26 -20.15 -4.93
N PRO A 201 -9.36 -19.42 -5.15
CA PRO A 201 -9.92 -18.56 -4.13
C PRO A 201 -10.79 -19.42 -3.19
N LYS A 202 -10.17 -20.05 -2.20
CA LYS A 202 -10.92 -20.54 -1.03
C LYS A 202 -10.19 -20.18 0.25
N ALA A 203 -10.51 -18.97 0.71
CA ALA A 203 -10.45 -18.64 2.11
C ALA A 203 -11.32 -19.67 2.87
N THR A 204 -10.73 -20.27 3.89
CA THR A 204 -11.40 -21.10 4.89
C THR A 204 -12.54 -20.31 5.53
N ASN A 205 -13.78 -20.65 5.18
CA ASN A 205 -14.89 -20.45 6.10
C ASN A 205 -15.71 -21.74 6.21
N ARG A 206 -15.66 -22.30 7.41
CA ARG A 206 -16.35 -23.50 7.83
C ARG A 206 -17.80 -23.11 8.08
N LYS A 207 -18.74 -23.52 7.23
CA LYS A 207 -20.11 -23.88 7.64
C LYS A 207 -20.84 -24.63 6.52
N THR A 208 -21.24 -25.83 6.91
CA THR A 208 -22.20 -26.74 6.28
C THR A 208 -23.49 -26.03 5.85
N GLN A 209 -23.92 -26.24 4.60
CA GLN A 209 -25.17 -26.92 4.24
C GLN A 209 -25.37 -26.97 2.71
N SER A 210 -25.85 -28.13 2.26
CA SER A 210 -26.53 -28.46 0.99
C SER A 210 -27.52 -27.38 0.52
N SER A 211 -27.87 -27.14 -0.74
CA SER A 211 -28.13 -28.03 -1.89
C SER A 211 -28.38 -27.20 -3.17
N LEU A 212 -28.16 -27.81 -4.35
CA LEU A 212 -28.84 -27.64 -5.65
C LEU A 212 -29.07 -26.22 -6.22
N GLY A 213 -28.50 -25.96 -7.40
CA GLY A 213 -29.12 -25.05 -8.38
C GLY A 213 -28.18 -24.22 -9.24
N SER A 214 -28.12 -24.59 -10.52
CA SER A 214 -28.01 -23.69 -11.68
C SER A 214 -26.65 -23.08 -12.05
N LYS A 215 -26.19 -23.57 -13.20
CA LYS A 215 -25.05 -23.14 -14.01
C LYS A 215 -25.15 -21.67 -14.40
N VAL A 216 -24.10 -20.89 -14.13
CA VAL A 216 -23.69 -19.74 -14.96
C VAL A 216 -22.17 -19.80 -15.07
N ALA A 217 -21.69 -20.23 -16.24
CA ALA A 217 -20.28 -20.22 -16.58
C ALA A 217 -19.87 -18.78 -16.89
N GLN A 218 -19.23 -18.10 -15.93
CA GLN A 218 -18.61 -16.81 -16.20
C GLN A 218 -17.23 -17.06 -16.80
N ARG A 219 -17.12 -16.68 -18.07
CA ARG A 219 -15.95 -16.73 -18.94
C ARG A 219 -14.82 -15.93 -18.28
N MET A 220 -13.83 -16.61 -17.72
CA MET A 220 -12.61 -15.97 -17.20
C MET A 220 -11.65 -15.74 -18.37
N SER A 221 -11.40 -14.47 -18.65
CA SER A 221 -10.41 -13.99 -19.61
C SER A 221 -9.00 -14.36 -19.14
N PHE A 222 -8.33 -15.22 -19.91
CA PHE A 222 -6.93 -15.58 -19.76
C PHE A 222 -6.04 -14.38 -20.10
N GLY A 223 -5.29 -13.88 -19.11
CA GLY A 223 -4.12 -13.03 -19.34
C GLY A 223 -2.89 -13.91 -19.56
N LEU A 224 -2.61 -14.22 -20.82
CA LEU A 224 -1.42 -14.94 -21.26
C LEU A 224 -0.33 -13.91 -21.59
N PHE A 225 0.58 -13.63 -20.64
CA PHE A 225 1.82 -12.91 -20.95
C PHE A 225 3.01 -13.71 -20.42
N SER A 226 3.43 -14.65 -21.26
CA SER A 226 4.79 -15.19 -21.26
C SER A 226 5.68 -14.15 -21.95
N SER A 227 6.57 -13.49 -21.20
CA SER A 227 7.72 -12.78 -21.75
C SER A 227 8.95 -13.66 -21.55
N GLY A 228 9.55 -14.10 -22.65
CA GLY A 228 10.61 -15.11 -22.72
C GLY A 228 11.87 -14.79 -21.90
N GLY A 229 12.01 -15.54 -20.81
CA GLY A 229 13.19 -15.67 -19.95
C GLY A 229 12.80 -16.53 -18.73
N PRO A 230 13.73 -17.19 -18.02
CA PRO A 230 13.38 -17.91 -16.79
C PRO A 230 12.90 -16.89 -15.77
N GLN A 231 11.58 -16.71 -15.68
CA GLN A 231 10.98 -15.79 -14.71
C GLN A 231 11.27 -16.33 -13.32
N THR A 232 12.15 -15.64 -12.60
CA THR A 232 12.38 -15.89 -11.19
C THR A 232 11.06 -15.68 -10.46
N ARG A 233 10.48 -16.77 -9.97
CA ARG A 233 9.19 -16.75 -9.27
C ARG A 233 9.20 -15.75 -8.11
N CYS A 234 8.21 -14.87 -8.12
CA CYS A 234 7.97 -13.83 -7.12
C CYS A 234 6.70 -14.15 -6.33
N GLU A 235 6.78 -14.03 -5.01
CA GLU A 235 5.69 -14.30 -4.07
C GLU A 235 5.45 -13.11 -3.16
N PHE A 236 4.18 -12.78 -2.91
CA PHE A 236 3.82 -11.68 -2.03
C PHE A 236 3.54 -12.17 -0.61
N VAL A 237 4.11 -11.47 0.36
CA VAL A 237 3.95 -11.70 1.80
C VAL A 237 3.41 -10.45 2.45
N ARG A 238 2.45 -10.62 3.38
CA ARG A 238 1.83 -9.52 4.11
C ARG A 238 2.15 -9.62 5.59
N MET A 239 2.64 -8.53 6.16
CA MET A 239 2.87 -8.37 7.60
C MET A 239 1.83 -7.42 8.19
N LYS A 240 1.32 -7.76 9.38
CA LYS A 240 0.38 -6.90 10.11
C LYS A 240 1.17 -5.91 10.96
N GLY A 241 0.72 -4.67 11.00
CA GLY A 241 1.32 -3.67 11.88
C GLY A 241 0.95 -3.87 13.35
N PRO A 242 1.54 -3.06 14.24
CA PRO A 242 1.30 -3.14 15.68
C PRO A 242 -0.18 -2.98 15.99
N GLN A 243 -0.68 -3.73 16.98
CA GLN A 243 -2.08 -3.68 17.42
C GLN A 243 -3.10 -4.00 16.30
N GLY A 244 -2.66 -4.64 15.21
CA GLY A 244 -3.50 -4.95 14.05
C GLY A 244 -3.81 -3.77 13.15
N LYS A 245 -3.17 -2.60 13.35
CA LYS A 245 -3.34 -1.41 12.51
C LYS A 245 -2.32 -1.43 11.37
N GLY A 246 -2.80 -1.20 10.16
CA GLY A 246 -1.96 -1.18 8.96
C GLY A 246 -1.40 -2.55 8.57
N HIS A 247 -0.80 -2.60 7.39
CA HIS A 247 -0.06 -3.75 6.90
C HIS A 247 0.99 -3.31 5.89
N ALA A 248 2.05 -4.10 5.77
CA ALA A 248 2.99 -3.98 4.66
C ALA A 248 2.91 -5.25 3.80
N GLU A 249 3.00 -5.08 2.49
CA GLU A 249 3.05 -6.13 1.48
C GLU A 249 4.42 -6.09 0.81
N MET A 250 5.08 -7.24 0.68
CA MET A 250 6.45 -7.35 0.18
C MET A 250 6.55 -8.49 -0.82
N ALA A 251 7.21 -8.22 -1.95
CA ALA A 251 7.62 -9.21 -2.94
C ALA A 251 8.85 -10.00 -2.45
N VAL A 252 8.84 -11.32 -2.67
CA VAL A 252 9.91 -12.24 -2.24
C VAL A 252 10.25 -13.17 -3.38
N THR A 253 11.53 -13.24 -3.73
CA THR A 253 12.07 -14.11 -4.78
C THR A 253 13.18 -15.00 -4.23
N LYS A 254 13.48 -16.08 -4.96
CA LYS A 254 14.67 -16.90 -4.69
C LYS A 254 15.87 -16.31 -5.43
N PRO A 255 17.05 -16.21 -4.81
CA PRO A 255 18.26 -15.75 -5.49
C PRO A 255 18.61 -16.63 -6.70
N LYS A 256 18.98 -16.00 -7.82
CA LYS A 256 19.46 -16.71 -9.02
C LYS A 256 20.65 -17.59 -8.67
N GLY A 257 20.66 -18.84 -9.14
CA GLY A 257 21.73 -19.81 -8.87
C GLY A 257 21.69 -20.51 -7.51
N SER A 258 20.68 -20.27 -6.67
CA SER A 258 20.49 -21.04 -5.43
C SER A 258 19.60 -22.27 -5.68
N GLY A 259 20.18 -23.47 -5.71
CA GLY A 259 19.47 -24.77 -5.85
C GLY A 259 19.19 -25.23 -7.28
N VAL A 260 18.92 -26.53 -7.44
CA VAL A 260 18.69 -27.21 -8.74
C VAL A 260 17.54 -26.54 -9.50
N GLU A 261 17.81 -26.06 -10.71
CA GLU A 261 16.78 -25.59 -11.62
C GLU A 261 15.83 -26.76 -11.92
N THR A 262 14.54 -26.59 -11.64
CA THR A 262 13.52 -27.53 -12.11
C THR A 262 13.57 -27.53 -13.64
N PRO A 263 13.82 -28.68 -14.30
CA PRO A 263 13.77 -28.76 -15.74
C PRO A 263 12.35 -28.43 -16.18
N THR A 264 12.18 -27.39 -16.99
CA THR A 264 10.96 -27.17 -17.76
C THR A 264 10.82 -28.34 -18.72
N SER A 265 9.92 -29.27 -18.42
CA SER A 265 9.56 -30.32 -19.37
C SER A 265 8.70 -29.65 -20.45
N GLU A 266 9.28 -29.37 -21.61
CA GLU A 266 8.49 -29.07 -22.81
C GLU A 266 7.80 -30.37 -23.28
N PRO A 267 6.50 -30.36 -23.60
CA PRO A 267 5.87 -31.46 -24.29
C PRO A 267 6.24 -31.40 -25.78
N GLY A 268 6.91 -32.45 -26.27
CA GLY A 268 7.10 -32.73 -27.69
C GLY A 268 5.83 -33.26 -28.36
#